data_AF-A0A2D6CQ54-F1
#
_entry.id   AF-A0A2D6CQ54-F1
#
_cell.length_a   1.000
_cell.length_b   1.000
_cell.length_c   1.000
_cell.angle_alpha   90.00
_cell.angle_beta   90.00
_cell.angle_gamma   90.00
#
_symmetry.space_group_name_H-M   'P 1'
#
loop_
_entity.id
_entity.type
_entity.pdbx_description
1 polymer ?
#
loop_
_entity_poly.entity_id
_entity_poly.type
_entity_poly.pdbx_seq_one_letter_code
_entity_poly.pdbx_strand_id
1 'polypeptide(L)'
;MTSEPGHSPSSLVIACGALAHEITALIKINGWHHLKVACLPASLHNRPEFIAPAVKEKIRASKDSFDSVFVAYADCGTGGQLDKVLSEEGVERLPGAHCYEFFWGSKLFLDRHEREPGVFYLTDFLARHFERLVMEELGIRAHPELRDSYFSQYTTLVYLAQSDSPEVLSMARTAAETLGLGFEHVATGLGGLETTLVAFATTRPL
;
A
#
# COMPACT_ATOMS: atom_id res chain seq x y z
N MET A 1 25.55 26.15 31.55
CA MET A 1 25.46 25.25 30.40
C MET A 1 24.23 24.38 30.61
N THR A 2 23.08 24.84 30.11
CA THR A 2 21.82 24.10 30.15
C THR A 2 21.81 23.16 28.94
N SER A 3 21.97 21.88 29.20
CA SER A 3 21.77 20.82 28.21
C SER A 3 20.34 20.86 27.69
N GLU A 4 20.16 21.08 26.39
CA GLU A 4 18.87 20.90 25.71
C GLU A 4 18.37 19.46 25.94
N PRO A 5 17.07 19.23 26.13
CA PRO A 5 16.52 17.88 26.18
C PRO A 5 16.82 17.22 24.82
N GLY A 6 17.63 16.14 24.85
CA GLY A 6 18.01 15.42 23.65
C GLY A 6 16.77 15.00 22.86
N HIS A 7 16.76 15.30 21.56
CA HIS A 7 15.75 14.78 20.64
C HIS A 7 15.80 13.25 20.68
N SER A 8 14.79 12.60 21.26
CA SER A 8 14.68 11.15 21.18
C SER A 8 14.56 10.77 19.71
N PRO A 9 15.42 9.87 19.19
CA PRO A 9 15.44 9.59 17.78
C PRO A 9 14.07 9.16 17.28
N SER A 10 13.61 9.78 16.19
CA SER A 10 12.29 9.58 15.64
C SER A 10 12.39 9.29 14.15
N SER A 11 11.61 8.29 13.70
CA SER A 11 11.63 7.85 12.31
C SER A 11 10.26 7.99 11.68
N LEU A 12 10.25 8.37 10.40
CA LEU A 12 9.03 8.58 9.65
C LEU A 12 8.80 7.45 8.65
N VAL A 13 7.61 6.85 8.69
CA VAL A 13 7.10 5.96 7.64
C VAL A 13 6.16 6.77 6.73
N ILE A 14 6.57 6.95 5.47
CA ILE A 14 5.73 7.57 4.43
C ILE A 14 4.96 6.45 3.72
N ALA A 15 3.66 6.37 3.95
CA ALA A 15 2.82 5.27 3.48
C ALA A 15 1.78 5.70 2.44
N CYS A 16 1.29 4.73 1.68
CA CYS A 16 0.01 4.88 1.00
C CYS A 16 -1.11 4.98 2.05
N GLY A 17 -2.08 5.86 1.83
CA GLY A 17 -3.29 5.92 2.64
C GLY A 17 -4.02 4.57 2.78
N ALA A 18 -3.85 3.68 1.80
CA ALA A 18 -4.38 2.32 1.81
C ALA A 18 -3.73 1.36 2.83
N LEU A 19 -2.55 1.72 3.36
CA LEU A 19 -1.80 0.93 4.35
C LEU A 19 -1.77 1.61 5.72
N ALA A 20 -2.34 2.81 5.82
CA ALA A 20 -2.22 3.65 7.01
C ALA A 20 -2.77 2.95 8.26
N HIS A 21 -3.90 2.27 8.11
CA HIS A 21 -4.57 1.57 9.20
C HIS A 21 -3.72 0.40 9.71
N GLU A 22 -3.25 -0.45 8.79
CA GLU A 22 -2.46 -1.64 9.08
C GLU A 22 -1.12 -1.27 9.71
N ILE A 23 -0.42 -0.27 9.16
CA ILE A 23 0.86 0.21 9.71
C ILE A 23 0.66 0.79 11.11
N THR A 24 -0.41 1.57 11.32
CA THR A 24 -0.72 2.13 12.65
C THR A 24 -1.05 1.03 13.67
N ALA A 25 -1.77 -0.02 13.24
CA ALA A 25 -2.06 -1.17 14.08
C ALA A 25 -0.76 -1.90 14.49
N LEU A 26 0.14 -2.14 13.54
CA LEU A 26 1.44 -2.79 13.80
C LEU A 26 2.33 -1.97 14.74
N ILE A 27 2.41 -0.65 14.56
CA ILE A 27 3.12 0.26 15.47
C ILE A 27 2.59 0.14 16.90
N LYS A 28 1.26 0.08 17.06
CA LYS A 28 0.62 -0.03 18.38
C LYS A 28 0.87 -1.39 19.03
N ILE A 29 0.71 -2.48 18.27
CA ILE A 29 0.89 -3.85 18.78
C ILE A 29 2.34 -4.10 19.20
N ASN A 30 3.31 -3.57 18.44
CA ASN A 30 4.73 -3.77 18.68
C ASN A 30 5.39 -2.69 19.57
N GLY A 31 4.64 -1.66 19.99
CA GLY A 31 5.16 -0.61 20.88
C GLY A 31 6.22 0.31 20.23
N TRP A 32 6.18 0.50 18.91
CA TRP A 32 7.14 1.32 18.17
C TRP A 32 6.85 2.83 18.31
N HIS A 33 6.90 3.35 19.53
CA HIS A 33 6.54 4.74 19.84
C HIS A 33 7.40 5.81 19.14
N HIS A 34 8.59 5.41 18.68
CA HIS A 34 9.54 6.25 17.92
C HIS A 34 9.15 6.40 16.43
N LEU A 35 8.23 5.56 15.91
CA LEU A 35 7.75 5.66 14.54
C LEU A 35 6.56 6.62 14.43
N LYS A 36 6.63 7.51 13.45
CA LYS A 36 5.50 8.32 12.98
C LYS A 36 5.08 7.85 11.59
N VAL A 37 3.80 7.98 11.28
CA VAL A 37 3.26 7.66 9.94
C VAL A 37 2.76 8.93 9.30
N ALA A 38 3.20 9.19 8.06
CA ALA A 38 2.58 10.16 7.19
C ALA A 38 2.04 9.47 5.95
N CYS A 39 0.83 9.85 5.54
CA CYS A 39 0.14 9.20 4.42
C CYS A 39 0.07 10.12 3.22
N LEU A 40 0.24 9.55 2.03
CA LEU A 40 -0.14 10.17 0.77
C LEU A 40 -1.51 9.64 0.32
N PRO A 41 -2.27 10.40 -0.49
CA PRO A 41 -3.60 9.99 -0.94
C PRO A 41 -3.57 8.64 -1.69
N ALA A 42 -4.49 7.74 -1.35
CA ALA A 42 -4.59 6.42 -2.00
C ALA A 42 -4.95 6.54 -3.50
N SER A 43 -5.66 7.61 -3.88
CA SER A 43 -6.04 7.92 -5.27
C SER A 43 -4.86 8.08 -6.23
N LEU A 44 -3.64 8.27 -5.73
CA LEU A 44 -2.42 8.25 -6.55
C LEU A 44 -2.23 6.91 -7.30
N HIS A 45 -2.86 5.81 -6.88
CA HIS A 45 -2.79 4.54 -7.61
C HIS A 45 -3.53 4.55 -8.94
N ASN A 46 -4.48 5.47 -9.12
CA ASN A 46 -5.13 5.70 -10.41
C ASN A 46 -4.23 6.53 -11.35
N ARG A 47 -3.18 7.16 -10.82
CA ARG A 47 -2.23 8.04 -11.53
C ARG A 47 -0.80 7.87 -10.98
N PRO A 48 -0.20 6.67 -11.18
CA PRO A 48 1.06 6.29 -10.54
C PRO A 48 2.23 7.21 -10.90
N GLU A 49 2.14 7.96 -12.00
CA GLU A 49 3.12 8.98 -12.39
C GLU A 49 3.33 10.07 -11.32
N PHE A 50 2.37 10.27 -10.41
CA PHE A 50 2.46 11.25 -9.33
C PHE A 50 2.98 10.68 -8.01
N ILE A 51 3.13 9.36 -7.87
CA ILE A 51 3.62 8.73 -6.63
C ILE A 51 5.06 9.19 -6.34
N ALA A 52 5.99 9.02 -7.28
CA ALA A 52 7.39 9.36 -7.05
C ALA A 52 7.63 10.86 -6.74
N PRO A 53 7.01 11.82 -7.47
CA PRO A 53 7.06 13.24 -7.09
C PRO A 53 6.50 13.52 -5.69
N ALA A 54 5.34 12.97 -5.34
CA ALA A 54 4.70 13.19 -4.04
C ALA A 54 5.53 12.62 -2.88
N VAL A 55 6.11 11.43 -3.08
CA VAL A 55 7.04 10.82 -2.10
C VAL A 55 8.28 11.70 -1.94
N LYS A 56 8.88 12.18 -3.05
CA LYS A 56 10.06 13.06 -3.01
C LYS A 56 9.80 14.33 -2.21
N GLU A 57 8.69 15.00 -2.47
CA GLU A 57 8.28 16.20 -1.74
C GLU A 57 8.14 15.90 -0.25
N LYS A 58 7.50 14.78 0.09
CA LYS A 58 7.28 14.40 1.48
C LYS A 58 8.56 14.03 2.23
N ILE A 59 9.49 13.34 1.58
CA ILE A 59 10.83 13.05 2.13
C ILE A 59 11.54 14.37 2.46
N ARG A 60 11.61 15.28 1.50
CA ARG A 60 12.31 16.57 1.65
C ARG A 60 11.72 17.42 2.77
N ALA A 61 10.40 17.47 2.87
CA ALA A 61 9.72 18.19 3.95
C ALA A 61 9.96 17.58 5.35
N SER A 62 10.49 16.36 5.42
CA SER A 62 10.65 15.62 6.67
C SER A 62 12.11 15.56 7.16
N LYS A 63 13.09 15.97 6.35
CA LYS A 63 14.53 15.82 6.64
C LYS A 63 14.98 16.52 7.93
N ASP A 64 14.39 17.66 8.26
CA ASP A 64 14.78 18.43 9.45
C ASP A 64 14.02 18.01 10.71
N SER A 65 13.05 17.09 10.58
CA SER A 65 12.16 16.69 11.68
C SER A 65 12.33 15.24 12.14
N PHE A 66 13.06 14.43 11.38
CA PHE A 66 13.21 12.98 11.63
C PHE A 66 14.62 12.51 11.30
N ASP A 67 15.16 11.62 12.12
CA ASP A 67 16.50 11.05 11.94
C ASP A 67 16.55 10.03 10.80
N SER A 68 15.41 9.41 10.50
CA SER A 68 15.31 8.50 9.37
C SER A 68 13.92 8.50 8.75
N VAL A 69 13.88 8.16 7.47
CA VAL A 69 12.65 8.03 6.68
C VAL A 69 12.66 6.67 6.02
N PHE A 70 11.49 6.02 6.01
CA PHE A 70 11.21 4.79 5.29
C PHE A 70 9.95 4.96 4.47
N VAL A 71 9.96 4.42 3.25
CA VAL A 71 8.84 4.55 2.33
C VAL A 71 8.06 3.25 2.28
N ALA A 72 6.87 3.24 2.88
CA ALA A 72 5.93 2.13 2.83
C ALA A 72 5.13 2.12 1.51
N TYR A 73 5.87 2.08 0.40
CA TYR A 73 5.39 1.83 -0.96
C TYR A 73 6.22 0.71 -1.58
N ALA A 74 5.59 -0.16 -2.38
CA ALA A 74 6.28 -0.96 -3.38
C ALA A 74 6.60 -0.07 -4.60
N ASP A 75 6.89 -0.63 -5.78
CA ASP A 75 6.94 0.21 -7.01
C ASP A 75 5.57 0.80 -7.34
N CYS A 76 4.48 0.05 -7.11
CA CYS A 76 3.10 0.47 -7.30
C CYS A 76 2.80 1.06 -8.69
N GLY A 77 3.47 0.58 -9.73
CA GLY A 77 3.25 1.01 -11.12
C GLY A 77 4.02 2.27 -11.50
N THR A 78 5.01 2.71 -10.70
CA THR A 78 5.85 3.85 -11.07
C THR A 78 6.88 3.52 -12.14
N GLY A 79 7.09 2.23 -12.46
CA GLY A 79 8.05 1.80 -13.48
C GLY A 79 9.49 2.16 -13.10
N GLY A 80 9.83 2.06 -11.82
CA GLY A 80 11.16 2.35 -11.27
C GLY A 80 11.44 3.83 -11.03
N GLN A 81 10.51 4.74 -11.31
CA GLN A 81 10.70 6.17 -11.01
C GLN A 81 10.81 6.42 -9.50
N LEU A 82 10.09 5.63 -8.68
CA LEU A 82 10.23 5.71 -7.23
C LEU A 82 11.64 5.30 -6.80
N ASP A 83 12.18 4.18 -7.30
CA ASP A 83 13.54 3.73 -6.97
C ASP A 83 14.61 4.77 -7.27
N LYS A 84 14.48 5.45 -8.42
CA LYS A 84 15.39 6.55 -8.78
C LYS A 84 15.35 7.68 -7.75
N VAL A 85 14.15 8.13 -7.36
CA VAL A 85 13.98 9.18 -6.34
C VAL A 85 14.57 8.74 -5.01
N LEU A 86 14.29 7.51 -4.59
CA LEU A 86 14.74 6.98 -3.30
C LEU A 86 16.26 6.82 -3.23
N SER A 87 16.88 6.39 -4.33
CA SER A 87 18.34 6.33 -4.43
C SER A 87 19.00 7.71 -4.35
N GLU A 88 18.38 8.76 -4.93
CA GLU A 88 18.88 10.15 -4.83
C GLU A 88 18.79 10.68 -3.39
N GLU A 89 17.74 10.28 -2.66
CA GLU A 89 17.46 10.77 -1.32
C GLU A 89 18.06 9.88 -0.21
N GLY A 90 18.63 8.71 -0.54
CA GLY A 90 19.23 7.77 0.40
C GLY A 90 18.20 7.07 1.31
N VAL A 91 17.01 6.80 0.78
CA VAL A 91 15.85 6.25 1.52
C VAL A 91 15.50 4.86 1.00
N GLU A 92 15.09 3.96 1.90
CA GLU A 92 14.64 2.61 1.54
C GLU A 92 13.10 2.53 1.45
N ARG A 93 12.60 1.50 0.77
CA ARG A 93 11.16 1.22 0.64
C ARG A 93 10.79 -0.24 0.88
N LEU A 94 9.49 -0.51 0.97
CA LEU A 94 8.98 -1.88 0.89
C LEU A 94 9.40 -2.53 -0.45
N PRO A 95 9.81 -3.80 -0.44
CA PRO A 95 10.18 -4.51 -1.66
C PRO A 95 8.94 -4.82 -2.53
N GLY A 96 9.20 -5.31 -3.74
CA GLY A 96 8.17 -5.80 -4.64
C GLY A 96 7.64 -4.76 -5.62
N ALA A 97 6.81 -5.24 -6.55
CA ALA A 97 6.17 -4.45 -7.61
C ALA A 97 4.86 -3.81 -7.16
N HIS A 98 4.10 -4.50 -6.30
CA HIS A 98 2.79 -4.03 -5.82
C HIS A 98 2.61 -4.31 -4.33
N CYS A 99 1.72 -3.57 -3.67
CA CYS A 99 1.43 -3.79 -2.26
C CYS A 99 0.80 -5.17 -1.98
N TYR A 100 0.12 -5.75 -2.96
CA TYR A 100 -0.41 -7.10 -2.91
C TYR A 100 0.68 -8.16 -2.73
N GLU A 101 1.86 -7.91 -3.29
CA GLU A 101 2.97 -8.86 -3.29
C GLU A 101 3.48 -9.14 -1.87
N PHE A 102 3.61 -8.12 -1.03
CA PHE A 102 4.07 -8.34 0.34
C PHE A 102 2.97 -8.87 1.27
N PHE A 103 1.68 -8.68 0.96
CA PHE A 103 0.61 -9.34 1.74
C PHE A 103 0.53 -10.83 1.41
N TRP A 104 0.56 -11.18 0.13
CA TRP A 104 0.39 -12.57 -0.31
C TRP A 104 1.71 -13.38 -0.27
N GLY A 105 2.84 -12.69 -0.35
CA GLY A 105 4.18 -13.27 -0.49
C GLY A 105 4.62 -13.34 -1.94
N SER A 106 5.85 -12.88 -2.21
CA SER A 106 6.39 -12.71 -3.56
C SER A 106 6.30 -13.96 -4.43
N LYS A 107 6.61 -15.14 -3.87
CA LYS A 107 6.56 -16.38 -4.66
C LYS A 107 5.16 -16.66 -5.19
N LEU A 108 4.14 -16.64 -4.31
CA LEU A 108 2.76 -16.94 -4.70
C LEU A 108 2.21 -15.89 -5.66
N PHE A 109 2.51 -14.61 -5.40
CA PHE A 109 2.10 -13.50 -6.25
C PHE A 109 2.69 -13.63 -7.67
N LEU A 110 3.99 -13.87 -7.80
CA LEU A 110 4.67 -14.02 -9.10
C LEU A 110 4.19 -15.27 -9.84
N ASP A 111 4.10 -16.42 -9.17
CA ASP A 111 3.57 -17.67 -9.75
C ASP A 111 2.12 -17.50 -10.25
N ARG A 112 1.30 -16.69 -9.55
CA ARG A 112 -0.07 -16.39 -9.98
C ARG A 112 -0.07 -15.46 -11.19
N HIS A 113 0.69 -14.36 -11.12
CA HIS A 113 0.72 -13.35 -12.18
C HIS A 113 1.25 -13.90 -13.51
N GLU A 114 2.22 -14.81 -13.47
CA GLU A 114 2.75 -15.49 -14.66
C GLU A 114 1.72 -16.42 -15.31
N ARG A 115 0.92 -17.13 -14.51
CA ARG A 115 -0.08 -18.10 -15.01
C ARG A 115 -1.39 -17.44 -15.43
N GLU A 116 -1.81 -16.40 -14.71
CA GLU A 116 -3.13 -15.80 -14.81
C GLU A 116 -3.01 -14.26 -14.72
N PRO A 117 -2.63 -13.60 -15.82
CA PRO A 117 -2.46 -12.14 -15.83
C PRO A 117 -3.79 -11.37 -15.67
N GLY A 118 -4.93 -11.99 -15.98
CA GLY A 118 -6.28 -11.40 -15.90
C GLY A 118 -6.86 -11.33 -14.48
N VAL A 119 -6.04 -11.02 -13.48
CA VAL A 119 -6.44 -10.97 -12.06
C VAL A 119 -6.45 -9.54 -11.53
N PHE A 120 -7.59 -9.13 -10.98
CA PHE A 120 -7.75 -7.86 -10.28
C PHE A 120 -7.66 -8.11 -8.76
N TYR A 121 -6.78 -7.38 -8.07
CA TYR A 121 -6.53 -7.60 -6.64
C TYR A 121 -7.28 -6.61 -5.76
N LEU A 122 -7.87 -7.12 -4.69
CA LEU A 122 -8.54 -6.34 -3.66
C LEU A 122 -7.90 -6.60 -2.29
N THR A 123 -7.63 -5.55 -1.53
CA THR A 123 -7.32 -5.60 -0.09
C THR A 123 -8.55 -5.18 0.71
N ASP A 124 -8.53 -5.33 2.04
CA ASP A 124 -9.58 -4.84 2.94
C ASP A 124 -9.86 -3.34 2.70
N PHE A 125 -8.81 -2.54 2.55
CA PHE A 125 -8.93 -1.11 2.25
C PHE A 125 -9.68 -0.88 0.94
N LEU A 126 -9.23 -1.52 -0.15
CA LEU A 126 -9.84 -1.29 -1.45
C LEU A 126 -11.27 -1.85 -1.51
N ALA A 127 -11.57 -2.94 -0.81
CA ALA A 127 -12.93 -3.44 -0.67
C ALA A 127 -13.86 -2.41 -0.01
N ARG A 128 -13.42 -1.78 1.09
CA ARG A 128 -14.19 -0.74 1.79
C ARG A 128 -14.37 0.54 0.98
N HIS A 129 -13.42 0.85 0.10
CA HIS A 129 -13.40 2.08 -0.67
C HIS A 129 -13.64 1.87 -2.16
N PHE A 130 -14.11 0.68 -2.55
CA PHE A 130 -14.28 0.28 -3.95
C PHE A 130 -15.19 1.25 -4.72
N GLU A 131 -16.31 1.62 -4.11
CA GLU A 131 -17.26 2.55 -4.71
C GLU A 131 -16.60 3.88 -5.08
N ARG A 132 -15.92 4.51 -4.12
CA ARG A 132 -15.25 5.80 -4.35
C ARG A 132 -14.07 5.68 -5.31
N LEU A 133 -13.12 4.78 -5.03
CA LEU A 133 -11.82 4.77 -5.71
C LEU A 133 -11.86 4.12 -7.09
N VAL A 134 -12.78 3.17 -7.31
CA VAL A 134 -12.92 2.44 -8.57
C VAL A 134 -14.13 2.94 -9.34
N MET A 135 -15.30 2.96 -8.72
CA MET A 135 -16.53 3.26 -9.47
C MET A 135 -16.71 4.76 -9.75
N GLU A 136 -16.44 5.62 -8.78
CA GLU A 136 -16.56 7.08 -8.94
C GLU A 136 -15.31 7.70 -9.56
N GLU A 137 -14.12 7.51 -8.98
CA GLU A 137 -12.89 8.19 -9.40
C GLU A 137 -12.41 7.77 -10.80
N LEU A 138 -12.71 6.54 -11.26
CA LEU A 138 -12.45 6.15 -12.65
C LEU A 138 -13.56 6.57 -13.62
N GLY A 139 -14.63 7.22 -13.11
CA GLY A 139 -15.73 7.74 -13.90
C GLY A 139 -16.79 6.70 -14.30
N ILE A 140 -16.70 5.45 -13.82
CA ILE A 140 -17.59 4.35 -14.22
C ILE A 140 -19.05 4.63 -13.84
N ARG A 141 -19.30 5.28 -12.70
CA ARG A 141 -20.67 5.68 -12.32
C ARG A 141 -21.27 6.71 -13.27
N ALA A 142 -20.46 7.62 -13.81
CA ALA A 142 -20.91 8.60 -14.79
C ALA A 142 -20.98 8.02 -16.21
N HIS A 143 -20.10 7.07 -16.51
CA HIS A 143 -19.88 6.48 -17.83
C HIS A 143 -19.73 4.95 -17.71
N PRO A 144 -20.86 4.19 -17.64
CA PRO A 144 -20.83 2.75 -17.39
C PRO A 144 -19.99 1.94 -18.41
N GLU A 145 -19.86 2.43 -19.64
CA GLU A 145 -19.02 1.85 -20.69
C GLU A 145 -17.53 1.76 -20.30
N LEU A 146 -17.07 2.63 -19.40
CA LEU A 146 -15.70 2.60 -18.92
C LEU A 146 -15.39 1.34 -18.12
N ARG A 147 -16.39 0.70 -17.51
CA ARG A 147 -16.20 -0.58 -16.83
C ARG A 147 -15.60 -1.61 -17.79
N ASP A 148 -16.17 -1.77 -18.96
CA ASP A 148 -15.71 -2.78 -19.92
C ASP A 148 -14.36 -2.38 -20.53
N SER A 149 -14.15 -1.08 -20.75
CA SER A 149 -12.86 -0.53 -21.19
C SER A 149 -11.73 -0.86 -20.21
N TYR A 150 -11.96 -0.70 -18.91
CA TYR A 150 -10.94 -0.97 -17.88
C TYR A 150 -10.84 -2.44 -17.50
N PHE A 151 -11.96 -3.17 -17.47
CA PHE A 151 -12.03 -4.48 -16.83
C PHE A 151 -12.19 -5.67 -17.80
N SER A 152 -12.34 -5.46 -19.11
CA SER A 152 -12.59 -6.56 -20.08
C SER A 152 -11.51 -7.65 -20.16
N GLN A 153 -10.28 -7.35 -19.74
CA GLN A 153 -9.17 -8.32 -19.74
C GLN A 153 -9.01 -9.04 -18.39
N TYR A 154 -9.80 -8.66 -17.38
CA TYR A 154 -9.82 -9.35 -16.11
C TYR A 154 -10.91 -10.42 -16.13
N THR A 155 -10.60 -11.58 -15.57
CA THR A 155 -11.53 -12.70 -15.42
C THR A 155 -11.86 -12.98 -13.97
N THR A 156 -10.99 -12.57 -13.05
CA THR A 156 -11.11 -12.91 -11.63
C THR A 156 -10.67 -11.75 -10.75
N LEU A 157 -11.47 -11.47 -9.72
CA LEU A 157 -11.11 -10.65 -8.60
C LEU A 157 -10.62 -11.55 -7.46
N VAL A 158 -9.38 -11.36 -7.05
CA VAL A 158 -8.78 -12.03 -5.90
C VAL A 158 -8.77 -11.05 -4.73
N TYR A 159 -9.57 -11.36 -3.71
CA TYR A 159 -9.60 -10.64 -2.44
C TYR A 159 -8.55 -11.23 -1.49
N LEU A 160 -7.50 -10.45 -1.24
CA LEU A 160 -6.46 -10.71 -0.24
C LEU A 160 -6.92 -10.12 1.09
N ALA A 161 -7.43 -10.96 1.99
CA ALA A 161 -7.98 -10.53 3.27
C ALA A 161 -6.87 -10.30 4.31
N GLN A 162 -6.83 -9.10 4.88
CA GLN A 162 -5.97 -8.76 6.03
C GLN A 162 -6.65 -9.09 7.37
N SER A 163 -7.98 -9.21 7.38
CA SER A 163 -8.78 -9.56 8.55
C SER A 163 -9.90 -10.55 8.23
N ASP A 164 -10.43 -11.23 9.26
CA ASP A 164 -11.55 -12.17 9.12
C ASP A 164 -12.93 -11.48 9.09
N SER A 165 -12.99 -10.20 8.65
CA SER A 165 -14.22 -9.41 8.69
C SER A 165 -15.27 -9.92 7.68
N PRO A 166 -16.44 -10.44 8.13
CA PRO A 166 -17.48 -10.91 7.23
C PRO A 166 -18.09 -9.77 6.40
N GLU A 167 -18.12 -8.56 6.96
CA GLU A 167 -18.58 -7.36 6.28
C GLU A 167 -17.70 -7.02 5.07
N VAL A 168 -16.38 -7.00 5.25
CA VAL A 168 -15.43 -6.70 4.16
C VAL A 168 -15.46 -7.79 3.10
N LEU A 169 -15.57 -9.05 3.51
CA LEU A 169 -15.72 -10.16 2.57
C LEU A 169 -16.97 -10.01 1.71
N SER A 170 -18.09 -9.53 2.29
CA SER A 170 -19.30 -9.22 1.54
C SER A 170 -19.07 -8.07 0.55
N MET A 171 -18.40 -6.99 0.98
CA MET A 171 -18.06 -5.86 0.10
C MET A 171 -17.19 -6.30 -1.09
N ALA A 172 -16.19 -7.14 -0.84
CA ALA A 172 -15.31 -7.67 -1.89
C ALA A 172 -16.07 -8.56 -2.90
N ARG A 173 -17.03 -9.38 -2.44
CA ARG A 173 -17.91 -10.14 -3.35
C ARG A 173 -18.76 -9.22 -4.21
N THR A 174 -19.39 -8.22 -3.60
CA THR A 174 -20.19 -7.23 -4.35
C THR A 174 -19.36 -6.47 -5.37
N ALA A 175 -18.09 -6.17 -5.08
CA ALA A 175 -17.18 -5.58 -6.04
C ALA A 175 -16.95 -6.49 -7.26
N ALA A 176 -16.72 -7.79 -7.05
CA ALA A 176 -16.55 -8.76 -8.14
C ALA A 176 -17.83 -8.89 -8.99
N GLU A 177 -18.99 -8.97 -8.34
CA GLU A 177 -20.29 -9.01 -9.02
C GLU A 177 -20.54 -7.74 -9.85
N THR A 178 -20.21 -6.57 -9.31
CA THR A 178 -20.35 -5.27 -10.00
C THR A 178 -19.50 -5.21 -11.27
N LEU A 179 -18.29 -5.78 -11.21
CA LEU A 179 -17.37 -5.86 -12.35
C LEU A 179 -17.65 -7.03 -13.29
N GLY A 180 -18.50 -7.99 -12.90
CA GLY A 180 -18.76 -9.21 -13.67
C GLY A 180 -17.59 -10.21 -13.65
N LEU A 181 -16.79 -10.22 -12.59
CA LEU A 181 -15.61 -11.05 -12.44
C LEU A 181 -15.88 -12.27 -11.56
N GLY A 182 -15.14 -13.37 -11.78
CA GLY A 182 -15.07 -14.46 -10.82
C GLY A 182 -14.52 -13.97 -9.48
N PHE A 183 -14.87 -14.63 -8.37
CA PHE A 183 -14.44 -14.21 -7.03
C PHE A 183 -13.62 -15.30 -6.33
N GLU A 184 -12.45 -14.91 -5.84
CA GLU A 184 -11.58 -15.74 -5.01
C GLU A 184 -11.23 -15.01 -3.72
N HIS A 185 -11.20 -15.73 -2.61
CA HIS A 185 -10.83 -15.20 -1.29
C HIS A 185 -9.59 -15.92 -0.76
N VAL A 186 -8.58 -15.14 -0.41
CA VAL A 186 -7.31 -15.60 0.13
C VAL A 186 -7.04 -14.88 1.44
N ALA A 187 -7.00 -15.62 2.55
CA ALA A 187 -6.57 -15.08 3.83
C ALA A 187 -5.05 -14.86 3.82
N THR A 188 -4.62 -13.61 4.05
CA THR A 188 -3.20 -13.21 4.04
C THR A 188 -2.73 -12.68 5.40
N GLY A 189 -3.60 -12.01 6.15
CA GLY A 189 -3.20 -11.30 7.37
C GLY A 189 -2.23 -10.15 7.08
N LEU A 190 -1.44 -9.77 8.09
CA LEU A 190 -0.46 -8.67 7.99
C LEU A 190 1.00 -9.12 7.94
N GLY A 191 1.26 -10.44 7.95
CA GLY A 191 2.59 -10.99 8.30
C GLY A 191 3.76 -10.50 7.43
N GLY A 192 3.56 -10.35 6.11
CA GLY A 192 4.63 -9.84 5.24
C GLY A 192 4.89 -8.34 5.38
N LEU A 193 3.83 -7.54 5.64
CA LEU A 193 3.97 -6.13 5.99
C LEU A 193 4.67 -5.97 7.35
N GLU A 194 4.27 -6.76 8.34
CA GLU A 194 4.88 -6.78 9.67
C GLU A 194 6.36 -7.13 9.61
N THR A 195 6.74 -8.21 8.91
CA THR A 195 8.14 -8.65 8.80
C THR A 195 9.04 -7.55 8.27
N THR A 196 8.59 -6.80 7.26
CA THR A 196 9.38 -5.73 6.66
C THR A 196 9.48 -4.51 7.58
N LEU A 197 8.38 -4.14 8.26
CA LEU A 197 8.39 -3.04 9.22
C LEU A 197 9.21 -3.36 10.47
N VAL A 198 9.20 -4.61 10.95
CA VAL A 198 10.08 -5.07 12.04
C VAL A 198 11.54 -4.86 11.66
N ALA A 199 11.93 -5.26 10.44
CA ALA A 199 13.30 -5.06 9.97
C ALA A 199 13.71 -3.59 10.03
N PHE A 200 12.87 -2.68 9.54
CA PHE A 200 13.13 -1.24 9.62
C PHE A 200 13.16 -0.71 11.07
N ALA A 201 12.19 -1.09 11.89
CA ALA A 201 12.05 -0.64 13.28
C ALA A 201 13.18 -1.14 14.21
N THR A 202 13.91 -2.18 13.81
CA THR A 202 14.96 -2.83 14.65
C THR A 202 16.38 -2.63 14.14
N THR A 203 16.60 -2.39 12.84
CA THR A 203 17.96 -2.25 12.27
C THR A 203 18.64 -0.92 12.57
N ARG A 204 17.91 0.07 13.11
CA ARG A 204 18.50 1.35 13.52
C ARG A 204 18.29 1.54 15.03
N PRO A 205 19.33 1.32 15.85
CA PRO A 205 19.21 1.54 17.29
C PRO A 205 18.97 3.02 17.58
N LEU A 206 18.25 3.23 18.68
CA LEU A 206 18.14 4.50 19.41
C LEU A 206 19.51 5.17 19.62
#